data_AF-A0A9J7LU99-F1
#
_entry.id   AF-A0A9J7LU99-F1
#
_cell.length_a   1.000
_cell.length_b   1.000
_cell.length_c   1.000
_cell.angle_alpha   90.00
_cell.angle_beta   90.00
_cell.angle_gamma   90.00
#
_symmetry.space_group_name_H-M   'P 1'
#
loop_
_entity.id
_entity.type
_entity.pdbx_description
1 polymer ?
#
loop_
_entity_poly.entity_id
_entity_poly.type
_entity_poly.pdbx_seq_one_letter_code
_entity_poly.pdbx_strand_id
1 'polypeptide(L)'
;MSADEDTELRDLVAQTLETNGVLGKIRAQLRASVFLALEEQGALESKSQLVNQDLKKFLNTKEGRMVAALVREFLIHFNLDYSLAVFDPETNIVRLFTPVPY
;
A
#
# COMPACT_ATOMS: atom_id res chain seq x y z
N MET A 1 2.77 31.95 -27.15
CA MET A 1 2.94 30.71 -26.38
C MET A 1 1.65 29.95 -26.61
N SER A 2 1.73 28.91 -27.43
CA SER A 2 0.56 28.22 -28.00
C SER A 2 0.05 27.16 -27.04
N ALA A 3 -1.26 26.90 -27.03
CA ALA A 3 -1.89 25.91 -26.13
C ALA A 3 -1.32 24.48 -26.30
N ASP A 4 -0.74 24.17 -27.46
CA ASP A 4 -0.05 22.90 -27.72
C ASP A 4 1.28 22.79 -26.96
N GLU A 5 2.08 23.87 -26.88
CA GLU A 5 3.34 23.89 -26.11
C GLU A 5 3.05 23.65 -24.61
N ASP A 6 1.98 24.26 -24.09
CA ASP A 6 1.54 24.07 -22.70
C ASP A 6 1.09 22.62 -22.42
N THR A 7 0.52 21.95 -23.41
CA THR A 7 0.06 20.55 -23.29
C THR A 7 1.25 19.60 -23.34
N GLU A 8 2.16 19.78 -24.29
CA GLU A 8 3.40 18.99 -24.39
C GLU A 8 4.27 19.12 -23.13
N LEU A 9 4.38 20.34 -22.58
CA LEU A 9 5.09 20.56 -21.32
C LEU A 9 4.44 19.82 -20.15
N ARG A 10 3.11 19.81 -20.06
CA ARG A 10 2.39 19.08 -19.01
C ARG A 10 2.62 17.58 -19.12
N ASP A 11 2.57 17.03 -20.33
CA ASP A 11 2.79 15.61 -20.57
C ASP A 11 4.24 15.21 -20.26
N LEU A 12 5.21 16.03 -20.65
CA LEU A 12 6.62 15.82 -20.31
C LEU A 12 6.85 15.84 -18.79
N VAL A 13 6.23 16.78 -18.08
CA VAL A 13 6.30 16.87 -16.61
C VAL A 13 5.65 15.65 -15.98
N ALA A 14 4.46 15.25 -16.42
CA ALA A 14 3.78 14.07 -15.91
C ALA A 14 4.63 12.80 -16.11
N GLN A 15 5.19 12.61 -17.30
CA GLN A 15 6.06 11.48 -17.60
C GLN A 15 7.33 11.47 -16.74
N THR A 16 7.96 12.63 -16.56
CA THR A 16 9.14 12.77 -15.69
C THR A 16 8.81 12.43 -14.24
N LEU A 17 7.68 12.92 -13.72
CA LEU A 17 7.23 12.61 -12.36
C LEU A 17 6.83 11.13 -12.20
N GLU A 18 6.33 10.49 -13.25
CA GLU A 18 6.03 9.06 -13.29
C GLU A 18 7.33 8.22 -13.26
N THR A 19 8.30 8.53 -14.13
CA THR A 19 9.60 7.84 -14.19
C THR A 19 10.42 8.02 -12.92
N ASN A 20 10.38 9.20 -12.32
CA ASN A 20 11.06 9.47 -11.04
C ASN A 20 10.31 8.88 -9.83
N GLY A 21 9.16 8.22 -10.05
CA GLY A 21 8.38 7.56 -9.00
C GLY A 21 7.60 8.52 -8.09
N VAL A 22 7.58 9.82 -8.37
CA VAL A 22 6.85 10.83 -7.58
C VAL A 22 5.34 10.59 -7.66
N LEU A 23 4.80 10.35 -8.86
CA LEU A 23 3.37 10.03 -9.02
C LEU A 23 3.03 8.68 -8.39
N GLY A 24 3.93 7.69 -8.51
CA GLY A 24 3.81 6.39 -7.85
C GLY A 24 3.71 6.54 -6.32
N LYS A 25 4.59 7.35 -5.72
CA LYS A 25 4.56 7.70 -4.29
C LYS A 25 3.23 8.33 -3.89
N ILE A 26 2.77 9.35 -4.61
CA ILE A 26 1.52 10.04 -4.29
C ILE A 26 0.34 9.07 -4.35
N ARG A 27 0.27 8.20 -5.37
CA ARG A 27 -0.78 7.19 -5.47
C ARG A 27 -0.74 6.17 -4.34
N ALA A 28 0.46 5.71 -3.95
CA ALA A 28 0.64 4.80 -2.83
C ALA A 28 0.19 5.43 -1.50
N GLN A 29 0.62 6.67 -1.25
CA GLN A 29 0.21 7.46 -0.08
C GLN A 29 -1.30 7.67 -0.05
N LEU A 30 -1.92 8.02 -1.19
CA LEU A 30 -3.37 8.19 -1.28
C LEU A 30 -4.12 6.90 -0.94
N ARG A 31 -3.67 5.75 -1.49
CA ARG A 31 -4.26 4.44 -1.17
C ARG A 31 -4.14 4.10 0.32
N ALA A 32 -2.97 4.31 0.90
CA ALA A 32 -2.72 4.08 2.34
C ALA A 32 -3.60 4.98 3.22
N SER A 33 -3.66 6.29 2.92
CA SER A 33 -4.48 7.25 3.67
C SER A 33 -5.98 6.93 3.59
N VAL A 34 -6.48 6.53 2.43
CA VAL A 34 -7.88 6.10 2.27
C VAL A 34 -8.15 4.83 3.08
N PHE A 35 -7.24 3.86 3.05
CA PHE A 35 -7.40 2.64 3.83
C PHE A 35 -7.44 2.91 5.34
N LEU A 36 -6.50 3.71 5.86
CA LEU A 36 -6.44 4.09 7.28
C LEU A 36 -7.71 4.86 7.71
N ALA A 37 -8.16 5.84 6.92
CA ALA A 37 -9.37 6.59 7.23
C ALA A 37 -10.64 5.72 7.26
N LEU A 38 -10.72 4.69 6.40
CA LEU A 38 -11.83 3.73 6.39
C LEU A 38 -11.75 2.74 7.58
N GLU A 39 -10.55 2.47 8.09
CA GLU A 39 -10.32 1.60 9.25
C GLU A 39 -10.72 2.28 10.55
N GLU A 40 -10.30 3.54 10.74
CA GLU A 40 -10.65 4.37 11.91
C GLU A 40 -12.16 4.58 12.07
N GLN A 41 -12.90 4.66 10.96
CA GLN A 41 -14.36 4.83 10.97
C GLN A 41 -15.13 3.52 11.26
N GLY A 42 -14.44 2.40 11.52
CA GLY A 42 -15.07 1.09 11.73
C GLY A 42 -15.83 0.55 10.50
N ALA A 43 -15.72 1.22 9.35
CA ALA A 43 -16.44 0.88 8.12
C ALA A 43 -15.89 -0.36 7.42
N LEU A 44 -14.66 -0.79 7.77
CA LEU A 44 -14.01 -1.98 7.23
C LEU A 44 -14.43 -3.29 7.91
N GLU A 45 -14.98 -3.26 9.13
CA GLU A 45 -15.55 -4.47 9.77
C GLU A 45 -16.80 -4.96 8.99
N SER A 46 -17.52 -4.06 8.30
CA SER A 46 -18.76 -4.38 7.56
C SER A 46 -18.61 -4.49 6.03
N LYS A 47 -17.53 -3.96 5.43
CA LYS A 47 -17.27 -4.10 3.98
C LYS A 47 -16.15 -5.12 3.70
N SER A 48 -16.48 -6.38 3.92
CA SER A 48 -15.76 -7.62 3.56
C SER A 48 -15.31 -7.74 2.08
N GLN A 49 -15.44 -6.71 1.25
CA GLN A 49 -15.17 -6.76 -0.20
C GLN A 49 -13.75 -6.35 -0.61
N LEU A 50 -13.01 -5.60 0.23
CA LEU A 50 -11.62 -5.24 -0.08
C LEU A 50 -10.58 -6.18 0.56
N VAL A 51 -11.02 -7.11 1.40
CA VAL A 51 -10.15 -8.12 1.99
C VAL A 51 -10.09 -9.32 1.05
N ASN A 52 -8.91 -9.59 0.50
CA ASN A 52 -8.68 -10.79 -0.28
C ASN A 52 -8.87 -12.02 0.63
N GLN A 53 -9.94 -12.78 0.40
CA GLN A 53 -10.32 -13.92 1.23
C GLN A 53 -9.30 -15.06 1.17
N ASP A 54 -8.63 -15.24 0.03
CA ASP A 54 -7.58 -16.25 -0.12
C ASP A 54 -6.32 -15.83 0.62
N LEU A 55 -5.97 -14.54 0.57
CA LEU A 55 -4.90 -13.98 1.40
C LEU A 55 -5.21 -14.14 2.89
N LYS A 56 -6.45 -13.89 3.31
CA LYS A 56 -6.86 -14.08 4.71
C LYS A 56 -6.72 -15.54 5.17
N LYS A 57 -7.15 -16.49 4.34
CA LYS A 57 -6.96 -17.93 4.60
C LYS A 57 -5.47 -18.28 4.68
N PHE A 58 -4.67 -17.74 3.77
CA PHE A 58 -3.22 -17.94 3.76
C PHE A 58 -2.56 -17.42 5.03
N LEU A 59 -2.88 -16.19 5.46
CA LEU A 59 -2.32 -15.56 6.67
C LEU A 59 -2.81 -16.20 7.99
N ASN A 60 -3.90 -16.98 7.97
CA ASN A 60 -4.29 -17.79 9.12
C ASN A 60 -3.34 -18.97 9.37
N THR A 61 -2.58 -19.41 8.35
CA THR A 61 -1.57 -20.46 8.51
C THR A 61 -0.26 -19.91 9.08
N LYS A 62 0.53 -20.75 9.76
CA LYS A 62 1.84 -20.35 10.31
C LYS A 62 2.82 -20.04 9.18
N GLU A 63 2.81 -20.87 8.16
CA GLU A 63 3.64 -20.78 6.97
C GLU A 63 3.33 -19.49 6.20
N GLY A 64 2.05 -19.15 6.06
CA GLY A 64 1.63 -17.92 5.39
C GLY A 64 2.08 -16.66 6.11
N ARG A 65 2.00 -16.63 7.46
CA ARG A 65 2.58 -15.52 8.25
C ARG A 65 4.09 -15.41 8.07
N MET A 66 4.79 -16.54 8.04
CA MET A 66 6.24 -16.57 7.85
C MET A 66 6.65 -16.02 6.48
N VAL A 67 5.98 -16.45 5.41
CA VAL A 67 6.23 -15.95 4.05
C VAL A 67 5.96 -14.45 3.97
N ALA A 68 4.85 -14.00 4.54
CA ALA A 68 4.49 -12.61 4.44
C ALA A 68 5.40 -11.69 5.29
N ALA A 69 5.90 -12.18 6.42
CA ALA A 69 6.96 -11.52 7.19
C ALA A 69 8.28 -11.44 6.41
N LEU A 70 8.68 -12.51 5.71
CA LEU A 70 9.87 -12.52 4.87
C LEU A 70 9.77 -11.46 3.74
N VAL A 71 8.61 -11.37 3.08
CA VAL A 71 8.34 -10.36 2.06
C VAL A 71 8.41 -8.95 2.66
N ARG A 72 7.82 -8.74 3.84
CA ARG A 72 7.88 -7.45 4.54
C ARG A 72 9.31 -7.04 4.86
N GLU A 73 10.11 -7.96 5.41
CA GLU A 73 11.53 -7.72 5.72
C GLU A 73 12.34 -7.42 4.45
N PHE A 74 12.05 -8.10 3.33
CA PHE A 74 12.63 -7.78 2.04
C PHE A 74 12.32 -6.32 1.62
N LEU A 75 11.06 -5.89 1.74
CA LEU A 75 10.68 -4.51 1.41
C LEU A 75 11.42 -3.49 2.29
N ILE A 76 11.57 -3.78 3.58
CA ILE A 76 12.31 -2.93 4.53
C ILE A 76 13.80 -2.88 4.18
N HIS A 77 14.42 -4.03 3.93
CA HIS A 77 15.85 -4.15 3.67
C HIS A 77 16.29 -3.36 2.43
N PHE A 78 15.44 -3.28 1.42
CA PHE A 78 15.70 -2.55 0.18
C PHE A 78 15.10 -1.14 0.15
N ASN A 79 14.64 -0.61 1.29
CA ASN A 79 14.06 0.73 1.40
C ASN A 79 12.88 0.98 0.43
N LEU A 80 12.03 -0.05 0.23
CA LEU A 80 10.86 0.03 -0.64
C LEU A 80 9.66 0.63 0.11
N ASP A 81 9.84 1.85 0.63
CA ASP A 81 8.90 2.50 1.55
C ASP A 81 7.49 2.67 0.95
N TYR A 82 7.38 2.90 -0.37
CA TYR A 82 6.08 3.03 -1.04
C TYR A 82 5.33 1.70 -1.12
N SER A 83 6.04 0.62 -1.42
CA SER A 83 5.48 -0.71 -1.44
C SER A 83 5.11 -1.16 -0.03
N LEU A 84 5.95 -0.86 0.96
CA LEU A 84 5.69 -1.17 2.37
C LEU A 84 4.44 -0.43 2.90
N ALA A 85 4.29 0.87 2.57
CA ALA A 85 3.15 1.69 2.97
C ALA A 85 1.80 1.20 2.44
N VAL A 86 1.80 0.41 1.36
CA VAL A 86 0.59 -0.22 0.80
C VAL A 86 0.47 -1.67 1.26
N PHE A 87 1.58 -2.40 1.36
CA PHE A 87 1.63 -3.80 1.77
C PHE A 87 1.12 -4.00 3.20
N ASP A 88 1.57 -3.19 4.15
CA ASP A 88 1.17 -3.29 5.56
C ASP A 88 -0.36 -3.17 5.75
N PRO A 89 -1.04 -2.13 5.23
CA PRO A 89 -2.50 -2.04 5.33
C PRO A 89 -3.24 -3.12 4.51
N GLU A 90 -2.79 -3.47 3.30
CA GLU A 90 -3.49 -4.45 2.45
C GLU A 90 -3.45 -5.88 2.99
N THR A 91 -2.34 -6.24 3.63
CA THR A 91 -2.16 -7.58 4.20
C THR A 91 -2.64 -7.68 5.64
N ASN A 92 -2.87 -6.55 6.31
CA ASN A 92 -3.22 -6.47 7.73
C ASN A 92 -2.21 -7.21 8.64
N ILE A 93 -0.95 -7.31 8.20
CA ILE A 93 0.11 -8.05 8.87
C ILE A 93 0.58 -7.37 10.15
N VAL A 94 0.51 -6.05 10.21
CA VAL A 94 0.94 -5.27 11.39
C VAL A 94 0.19 -5.71 12.65
N ARG A 95 -1.11 -6.06 12.53
CA ARG A 95 -1.92 -6.56 13.65
C ARG A 95 -1.52 -7.96 14.13
N LEU A 96 -0.80 -8.75 13.33
CA LEU A 96 -0.36 -10.10 13.72
C LEU A 96 0.93 -10.09 14.55
N PHE A 97 1.68 -8.98 14.54
CA PHE A 97 2.93 -8.82 15.28
C PHE A 97 2.82 -7.89 16.50
N THR A 98 1.68 -7.24 16.71
CA THR A 98 1.43 -6.51 17.97
C THR A 98 1.30 -7.50 19.12
N PRO A 99 2.11 -7.39 20.18
CA PRO A 99 1.94 -8.22 21.36
C PRO A 99 0.57 -7.95 21.98
N VAL A 100 -0.16 -9.01 22.29
CA VAL A 100 -1.41 -8.91 23.05
C VAL A 100 -1.05 -8.29 24.41
N PRO A 101 -1.63 -7.14 24.79
CA PRO A 101 -1.44 -6.63 26.14
C PRO A 101 -2.14 -7.58 27.10
N TYR A 102 -1.36 -8.14 28.04
CA TYR A 102 -1.84 -8.96 29.15
C TYR A 102 -2.63 -8.13 30.15
#